data_AF-A0A699I6Y9-F1
#
_entry.id   AF-A0A699I6Y9-F1
#
_cell.length_a   1.000
_cell.length_b   1.000
_cell.length_c   1.000
_cell.angle_alpha   90.00
_cell.angle_beta   90.00
_cell.angle_gamma   90.00
#
_symmetry.space_group_name_H-M   'P 1'
#
loop_
_entity.id
_entity.type
_entity.pdbx_description
1 polymer ?
#
loop_
_entity_poly.entity_id
_entity_poly.type
_entity_poly.pdbx_seq_one_letter_code
_entity_poly.pdbx_strand_id
1 'polypeptide(L)'
;MLSPKPDSFYHTEQKIALGYQNPFYLKQAQKKEQSLYVEKVLLEKHDPPVVHDSEETLQLAQESREKMKQLNKEIKPTNYTKINQLLGVFVSQTAKSREELYFSNDSKMANVSKPISIPNKEFSDDTTPSVARKFLNELHKIVKDENFPIVNQVDARVQNFEIQFLKEAAKFVGDFKSLAKEADESLTKHKALELEIERLLRSVVSQDIISVVQKSSVVDTSNL
;
A
#
# COMPACT_ATOMS: atom_id res chain seq x y z
N MET A 1 32.32 -0.57 25.65
CA MET A 1 31.75 -1.83 25.13
C MET A 1 31.22 -1.55 23.74
N LEU A 2 31.78 -2.21 22.72
CA LEU A 2 31.37 -2.07 21.32
C LEU A 2 30.00 -2.73 21.12
N SER A 3 29.05 -1.99 20.57
CA SER A 3 27.73 -2.50 20.16
C SER A 3 27.89 -3.63 19.12
N PRO A 4 27.04 -4.67 19.12
CA PRO A 4 27.07 -5.69 18.08
C PRO A 4 26.62 -5.07 16.75
N LYS A 5 27.33 -5.39 15.66
CA LYS A 5 26.90 -5.04 14.30
C LYS A 5 25.51 -5.64 14.03
N PRO A 6 24.60 -4.91 13.35
CA PRO A 6 23.35 -5.50 12.90
C PRO A 6 23.66 -6.61 11.90
N ASP A 7 23.07 -7.78 12.15
CA ASP A 7 23.17 -8.96 11.30
C ASP A 7 22.79 -8.62 9.85
N SER A 8 23.63 -9.04 8.90
CA SER A 8 23.45 -8.84 7.46
C SER A 8 22.41 -9.81 6.88
N PHE A 9 21.23 -9.90 7.50
CA PHE A 9 20.11 -10.75 7.09
C PHE A 9 19.56 -10.44 5.68
N TYR A 10 20.09 -9.43 4.98
CA TYR A 10 19.80 -9.07 3.60
C TYR A 10 20.85 -9.60 2.60
N HIS A 11 21.37 -10.81 2.79
CA HIS A 11 22.32 -11.37 1.84
C HIS A 11 21.62 -11.94 0.61
N THR A 12 21.87 -11.25 -0.51
CA THR A 12 21.99 -11.77 -1.90
C THR A 12 20.72 -12.29 -2.57
N GLU A 13 19.88 -13.08 -1.90
CA GLU A 13 18.73 -13.75 -2.53
C GLU A 13 17.57 -12.79 -2.82
N GLN A 14 17.27 -11.86 -1.91
CA GLN A 14 16.28 -10.80 -2.16
C GLN A 14 16.72 -9.83 -3.27
N LYS A 15 18.03 -9.73 -3.54
CA LYS A 15 18.61 -8.85 -4.55
C LYS A 15 18.38 -9.38 -5.97
N ILE A 16 18.26 -10.70 -6.12
CA ILE A 16 17.93 -11.37 -7.39
C ILE A 16 16.44 -11.24 -7.71
N ALA A 17 15.56 -11.32 -6.69
CA ALA A 17 14.12 -11.22 -6.86
C ALA A 17 13.63 -9.85 -7.39
N LEU A 18 14.38 -8.78 -7.14
CA LEU A 18 14.07 -7.42 -7.62
C LEU A 18 14.60 -7.11 -9.04
N GLY A 19 15.06 -8.12 -9.80
CA GLY A 19 15.44 -7.95 -11.21
C GLY A 19 16.76 -7.19 -11.45
N TYR A 20 17.56 -6.94 -10.41
CA TYR A 20 18.86 -6.27 -10.53
C TYR A 20 19.96 -7.24 -11.00
N GLN A 21 19.79 -7.83 -12.18
CA GLN A 21 20.79 -8.72 -12.78
C GLN A 21 21.92 -7.95 -13.51
N ASN A 22 21.82 -6.62 -13.62
CA ASN A 22 22.84 -5.81 -14.27
C ASN A 22 23.76 -5.08 -13.26
N PRO A 23 24.94 -5.65 -12.94
CA PRO A 23 25.88 -5.06 -11.98
C PRO A 23 26.46 -3.72 -12.44
N PHE A 24 26.30 -3.35 -13.72
CA PHE A 24 26.76 -2.07 -14.25
C PHE A 24 25.99 -0.88 -13.65
N TYR A 25 24.66 -0.93 -13.66
CA TYR A 25 23.82 0.15 -13.12
C TYR A 25 23.90 0.23 -11.59
N LEU A 26 24.04 -0.91 -10.92
CA LEU A 26 24.26 -0.94 -9.47
C LEU A 26 25.57 -0.20 -9.11
N LYS A 27 26.66 -0.45 -9.84
CA LYS A 27 27.93 0.26 -9.61
C LYS A 27 27.82 1.76 -9.92
N GLN A 28 27.02 2.17 -10.91
CA GLN A 28 26.74 3.58 -11.17
C GLN A 28 25.94 4.25 -10.05
N ALA A 29 24.87 3.60 -9.59
CA ALA A 29 24.04 4.10 -8.49
C ALA A 29 24.85 4.21 -7.19
N GLN A 30 25.64 3.20 -6.84
CA GLN A 30 26.53 3.23 -5.66
C GLN A 30 27.59 4.34 -5.74
N LYS A 31 28.17 4.60 -6.93
CA LYS A 31 29.07 5.75 -7.13
C LYS A 31 28.37 7.10 -6.91
N LYS A 32 27.10 7.22 -7.30
CA LYS A 32 26.29 8.44 -7.08
C LYS A 32 25.86 8.59 -5.61
N GLU A 33 25.54 7.48 -4.95
CA GLU A 33 25.02 7.45 -3.58
C GLU A 33 26.09 7.67 -2.50
N GLN A 34 27.36 7.29 -2.76
CA GLN A 34 28.49 7.55 -1.85
C GLN A 34 28.71 9.04 -1.53
N SER A 35 28.08 9.96 -2.26
CA SER A 35 28.17 11.41 -1.99
C SER A 35 27.04 11.96 -1.12
N LEU A 36 25.92 11.23 -0.92
CA LEU A 36 24.72 11.78 -0.29
C LEU A 36 24.64 11.54 1.23
N TYR A 37 25.27 10.50 1.75
CA TYR A 37 25.25 10.22 3.19
C TYR A 37 26.56 9.59 3.65
N VAL A 38 27.59 10.43 3.76
CA VAL A 38 28.72 10.16 4.66
C VAL A 38 28.41 10.90 5.96
N GLU A 39 27.85 10.13 6.90
CA GLU A 39 27.94 10.29 8.36
C GLU A 39 28.28 11.69 8.91
N LYS A 40 27.42 12.69 8.63
CA LYS A 40 27.28 14.00 9.31
C LYS A 40 27.77 15.28 8.59
N VAL A 41 27.99 15.30 7.27
CA VAL A 41 28.15 16.58 6.55
C VAL A 41 27.29 16.59 5.27
N LEU A 42 26.29 17.47 5.21
CA LEU A 42 25.58 17.80 3.97
C LEU A 42 26.55 18.55 3.06
N LEU A 43 27.12 17.86 2.06
CA LEU A 43 27.99 18.51 1.10
C LEU A 43 27.15 19.39 0.15
N GLU A 44 27.63 20.61 0.01
CA GLU A 44 26.99 21.75 -0.63
C GLU A 44 26.98 21.59 -2.17
N LYS A 45 25.80 21.79 -2.74
CA LYS A 45 25.48 22.02 -4.17
C LYS A 45 26.03 21.00 -5.17
N HIS A 46 25.15 20.07 -5.58
CA HIS A 46 25.33 19.30 -6.79
C HIS A 46 24.78 20.06 -8.01
N ASP A 47 25.46 19.93 -9.14
CA ASP A 47 24.89 20.33 -10.43
C ASP A 47 23.59 19.54 -10.67
N PRO A 48 22.50 20.19 -11.12
CA PRO A 48 21.26 19.49 -11.43
C PRO A 48 21.54 18.34 -12.38
N PRO A 49 20.95 17.14 -12.13
CA PRO A 49 21.09 16.04 -13.06
C PRO A 49 20.60 16.49 -14.43
N VAL A 50 21.47 16.43 -15.44
CA VAL A 50 21.08 16.68 -16.83
C VAL A 50 20.17 15.52 -17.24
N VAL A 51 18.87 15.77 -17.17
CA VAL A 51 17.84 14.90 -17.73
C VAL A 51 17.83 15.18 -19.22
N HIS A 52 18.31 14.21 -20.01
CA HIS A 52 18.15 14.26 -21.45
C HIS A 52 16.69 13.91 -21.76
N ASP A 53 15.85 14.93 -21.93
CA ASP A 53 14.52 14.75 -22.51
C ASP A 53 14.73 14.20 -23.92
N SER A 54 14.29 12.97 -24.17
CA SER A 54 14.26 12.45 -25.54
C SER A 54 13.29 13.29 -26.37
N GLU A 55 13.55 13.45 -27.66
CA GLU A 55 12.68 14.19 -28.57
C GLU A 55 11.23 13.68 -28.54
N GLU A 56 11.05 12.37 -28.34
CA GLU A 56 9.76 11.72 -28.13
C GLU A 56 9.03 12.25 -26.88
N THR A 57 9.74 12.47 -25.77
CA THR A 57 9.14 12.98 -24.51
C THR A 57 8.65 14.41 -24.68
N LEU A 58 9.41 15.25 -25.39
CA LEU A 58 9.01 16.61 -25.71
C LEU A 58 7.80 16.63 -26.63
N GLN A 59 7.78 15.78 -27.66
CA GLN A 59 6.66 15.69 -28.60
C GLN A 59 5.36 15.26 -27.89
N LEU A 60 5.43 14.27 -27.00
CA LEU A 60 4.29 13.76 -26.24
C LEU A 60 3.75 14.82 -25.24
N ALA A 61 4.65 15.58 -24.61
CA ALA A 61 4.27 16.72 -23.77
C ALA A 61 3.58 17.84 -24.57
N GLN A 62 4.03 18.09 -25.81
CA GLN A 62 3.43 19.09 -26.69
C GLN A 62 2.04 18.66 -27.17
N GLU A 63 1.89 17.40 -27.57
CA GLU A 63 0.60 16.81 -27.97
C GLU A 63 -0.41 16.80 -26.81
N SER A 64 0.05 16.49 -25.59
CA SER A 64 -0.78 16.56 -24.38
C SER A 64 -1.30 17.99 -24.12
N ARG A 65 -0.45 19.01 -24.29
CA ARG A 65 -0.83 20.43 -24.15
C ARG A 65 -1.82 20.88 -25.22
N GLU A 66 -1.63 20.46 -26.47
CA GLU A 66 -2.55 20.71 -27.59
C GLU A 66 -3.94 20.10 -27.30
N LYS A 67 -3.99 18.83 -26.89
CA LYS A 67 -5.23 18.14 -26.50
C LYS A 67 -5.93 18.83 -25.33
N MET A 68 -5.18 19.24 -24.30
CA MET A 68 -5.75 19.97 -23.17
C MET A 68 -6.35 21.33 -23.59
N LYS A 69 -5.70 22.07 -24.50
CA LYS A 69 -6.23 23.32 -25.05
C LYS A 69 -7.53 23.13 -25.84
N GLN A 70 -7.68 22.02 -26.57
CA GLN A 70 -8.93 21.69 -27.28
C GLN A 70 -10.08 21.40 -26.30
N LEU A 71 -9.79 20.68 -25.21
CA LEU A 71 -10.77 20.29 -24.19
C LEU A 71 -11.19 21.45 -23.26
N ASN A 72 -10.35 22.49 -23.15
CA ASN A 72 -10.60 23.66 -22.30
C ASN A 72 -11.78 24.56 -22.74
N LYS A 73 -12.40 24.34 -23.92
CA LYS A 73 -13.64 25.04 -24.30
C LYS A 73 -14.85 24.61 -23.46
N GLU A 74 -14.78 23.45 -22.81
CA GLU A 74 -15.88 22.85 -22.05
C GLU A 74 -15.67 22.90 -20.52
N ILE A 75 -14.47 23.20 -20.05
CA ILE A 75 -14.12 23.17 -18.62
C ILE A 75 -14.43 24.53 -17.98
N LYS A 76 -15.56 24.62 -17.28
CA LYS A 76 -15.86 25.78 -16.43
C LYS A 76 -14.89 25.81 -15.24
N PRO A 77 -14.31 26.96 -14.87
CA PRO A 77 -13.46 27.07 -13.70
C PRO A 77 -14.24 26.65 -12.46
N THR A 78 -13.71 25.67 -11.73
CA THR A 78 -14.37 25.10 -10.57
C THR A 78 -14.36 26.11 -9.41
N ASN A 79 -15.53 26.36 -8.81
CA ASN A 79 -15.64 27.27 -7.67
C ASN A 79 -15.10 26.60 -6.39
N TYR A 80 -13.84 26.88 -6.06
CA TYR A 80 -13.15 26.36 -4.88
C TYR A 80 -13.85 26.67 -3.55
N THR A 81 -14.73 27.67 -3.50
CA THR A 81 -15.53 27.99 -2.30
C THR A 81 -16.44 26.81 -1.91
N LYS A 82 -17.04 26.14 -2.89
CA LYS A 82 -17.91 24.97 -2.63
C LYS A 82 -17.13 23.74 -2.20
N ILE A 83 -15.94 23.53 -2.77
CA ILE A 83 -15.06 22.40 -2.41
C ILE A 83 -14.53 22.57 -0.99
N ASN A 84 -14.11 23.79 -0.64
CA ASN A 84 -13.60 24.08 0.71
C ASN A 84 -14.69 23.99 1.78
N GLN A 85 -15.94 24.34 1.45
CA GLN A 85 -17.10 24.10 2.33
C GLN A 85 -17.35 22.61 2.57
N LEU A 86 -17.19 21.75 1.56
CA LEU A 86 -17.35 20.30 1.69
C LEU A 86 -16.22 19.65 2.50
N LEU A 87 -15.00 20.20 2.44
CA LEU A 87 -13.89 19.75 3.29
C LEU A 87 -14.16 19.96 4.79
N GLY A 88 -14.90 21.00 5.17
CA GLY A 88 -15.32 21.23 6.56
C GLY A 88 -16.37 20.23 7.07
N VAL A 89 -17.15 19.62 6.16
CA VAL A 89 -18.10 18.54 6.48
C VAL A 89 -17.39 17.18 6.54
N PHE A 90 -16.20 17.08 5.94
CA PHE A 90 -15.40 15.87 5.92
C PHE A 90 -14.69 15.67 7.27
N VAL A 91 -15.28 14.84 8.12
CA VAL A 91 -14.63 14.35 9.35
C VAL A 91 -13.42 13.50 8.93
N SER A 92 -12.20 13.96 9.21
CA SER A 92 -10.99 13.17 8.96
C SER A 92 -11.08 11.82 9.66
N GLN A 93 -11.06 10.73 8.90
CA GLN A 93 -11.02 9.36 9.44
C GLN A 93 -9.74 9.07 10.23
N THR A 94 -8.73 9.95 10.18
CA THR A 94 -7.50 9.86 10.99
C THR A 94 -7.80 9.79 12.49
N ALA A 95 -8.92 10.35 12.95
CA ALA A 95 -9.37 10.20 14.34
C ALA A 95 -10.15 8.88 14.60
N LYS A 96 -10.77 8.28 13.58
CA LYS A 96 -11.51 7.01 13.68
C LYS A 96 -10.63 5.77 13.52
N SER A 97 -9.45 5.92 12.91
CA SER A 97 -8.45 4.85 12.76
C SER A 97 -7.38 4.87 13.86
N ARG A 98 -7.45 5.79 14.83
CA ARG A 98 -6.63 5.65 16.04
C ARG A 98 -7.09 4.37 16.73
N GLU A 99 -6.14 3.55 17.16
CA GLU A 99 -6.22 2.25 17.86
C GLU A 99 -7.37 1.97 18.85
N GLU A 100 -8.25 2.93 19.14
CA GLU A 100 -9.29 2.85 20.17
C GLU A 100 -10.44 1.91 19.80
N LEU A 101 -10.82 1.77 18.52
CA LEU A 101 -12.02 0.98 18.17
C LEU A 101 -11.82 -0.55 18.26
N TYR A 102 -10.58 -1.04 18.24
CA TYR A 102 -10.29 -2.47 18.42
C TYR A 102 -10.28 -2.91 19.90
N PHE A 103 -10.27 -1.96 20.84
CA PHE A 103 -10.25 -2.26 22.29
C PHE A 103 -11.47 -1.72 23.06
N SER A 104 -12.37 -0.94 22.44
CA SER A 104 -13.30 -0.10 23.21
C SER A 104 -14.60 -0.72 23.71
N ASN A 105 -15.02 -1.93 23.32
CA ASN A 105 -16.41 -2.34 23.59
C ASN A 105 -16.65 -3.33 24.73
N ASP A 106 -15.62 -3.93 25.34
CA ASP A 106 -15.84 -4.90 26.44
C ASP A 106 -15.18 -4.52 27.78
N SER A 107 -14.59 -3.33 27.90
CA SER A 107 -14.13 -2.82 29.20
C SER A 107 -15.28 -2.32 30.08
N LYS A 108 -16.32 -3.13 30.25
CA LYS A 108 -17.08 -3.20 31.51
C LYS A 108 -16.42 -4.21 32.45
N MET A 109 -15.10 -4.26 32.49
CA MET A 109 -14.41 -4.79 33.66
C MET A 109 -14.26 -3.62 34.62
N ALA A 110 -15.10 -3.61 35.65
CA ALA A 110 -14.88 -2.79 36.83
C ALA A 110 -13.44 -3.03 37.30
N ASN A 111 -12.52 -2.12 37.00
CA ASN A 111 -11.35 -1.78 37.81
C ASN A 111 -10.95 -2.88 38.82
N VAL A 112 -10.49 -4.04 38.31
CA VAL A 112 -9.85 -5.09 39.12
C VAL A 112 -8.34 -4.92 39.08
N SER A 113 -7.84 -3.72 38.78
CA SER A 113 -6.60 -3.30 39.42
C SER A 113 -6.95 -2.90 40.84
N LYS A 114 -7.20 -3.90 41.70
CA LYS A 114 -6.93 -3.68 43.12
C LYS A 114 -5.45 -3.34 43.18
N PRO A 115 -5.05 -2.15 43.64
CA PRO A 115 -3.64 -1.92 43.92
C PRO A 115 -3.24 -3.02 44.89
N ILE A 116 -2.17 -3.75 44.55
CA ILE A 116 -1.57 -4.72 45.46
C ILE A 116 -1.19 -3.91 46.69
N SER A 117 -2.01 -3.99 47.74
CA SER A 117 -1.69 -3.44 49.04
C SER A 117 -0.53 -4.26 49.55
N ILE A 118 0.69 -3.85 49.20
CA ILE A 118 1.90 -4.28 49.90
C ILE A 118 1.62 -3.90 51.36
N PRO A 119 1.52 -4.87 52.29
CA PRO A 119 1.35 -4.52 53.69
C PRO A 119 2.66 -3.88 54.15
N ASN A 120 2.72 -2.56 54.09
CA ASN A 120 3.77 -1.75 54.73
C ASN A 120 3.54 -1.72 56.25
N LYS A 121 3.36 -2.89 56.87
CA LYS A 121 3.18 -2.99 58.32
C LYS A 121 4.14 -4.03 58.87
N GLU A 122 5.23 -3.49 59.39
CA GLU A 122 6.15 -4.11 60.34
C GLU A 122 6.96 -5.31 59.81
N PHE A 123 7.87 -5.04 58.89
CA PHE A 123 9.12 -5.80 58.89
C PHE A 123 9.99 -5.25 60.04
N SER A 124 9.62 -5.64 61.27
CA SER A 124 10.49 -5.54 62.44
C SER A 124 11.75 -6.37 62.18
N ASP A 125 12.91 -5.83 62.56
CA ASP A 125 14.30 -6.22 62.19
C ASP A 125 14.75 -7.67 62.49
N ASP A 126 13.86 -8.65 62.64
CA ASP A 126 14.21 -10.02 62.96
C ASP A 126 14.45 -10.84 61.68
N THR A 127 15.72 -11.15 61.42
CA THR A 127 16.21 -11.91 60.26
C THR A 127 15.93 -13.42 60.44
N THR A 128 14.66 -13.78 60.66
CA THR A 128 14.24 -15.16 60.94
C THR A 128 13.72 -15.83 59.65
N PRO A 129 14.19 -17.05 59.29
CA PRO A 129 13.82 -17.77 58.03
C PRO A 129 12.32 -17.95 57.77
N SER A 130 11.49 -17.75 58.79
CA SER A 130 10.03 -17.81 58.74
C SER A 130 9.39 -16.69 57.91
N VAL A 131 9.96 -15.47 57.95
CA VAL A 131 9.42 -14.31 57.21
C VAL A 131 9.66 -14.46 55.70
N ALA A 132 10.87 -14.90 55.31
CA ALA A 132 11.20 -15.18 53.92
C ALA A 132 10.31 -16.26 53.32
N ARG A 133 10.00 -17.34 54.07
CA ARG A 133 9.09 -18.40 53.62
C ARG A 133 7.67 -17.91 53.40
N LYS A 134 7.15 -17.02 54.26
CA LYS A 134 5.82 -16.43 54.07
C LYS A 134 5.76 -15.58 52.80
N PHE A 135 6.78 -14.75 52.56
CA PHE A 135 6.85 -13.93 51.36
C PHE A 135 6.92 -14.78 50.07
N LEU A 136 7.73 -15.85 50.08
CA LEU A 136 7.81 -16.78 48.94
C LEU A 136 6.48 -17.49 48.66
N ASN A 137 5.72 -17.86 49.69
CA ASN A 137 4.42 -18.49 49.53
C ASN A 137 3.38 -17.52 48.93
N GLU A 138 3.38 -16.26 49.34
CA GLU A 138 2.50 -15.23 48.75
C GLU A 138 2.87 -14.95 47.29
N LEU A 139 4.16 -14.86 46.95
CA LEU A 139 4.58 -14.74 45.55
C LEU A 139 4.15 -15.94 44.70
N HIS A 140 4.31 -17.15 45.24
CA HIS A 140 3.86 -18.36 44.56
C HIS A 140 2.35 -18.34 44.32
N LYS A 141 1.57 -17.84 45.29
CA LYS A 141 0.12 -17.68 45.15
C LYS A 141 -0.23 -16.66 44.06
N ILE A 142 0.42 -15.50 44.02
CA ILE A 142 0.19 -14.47 42.98
C ILE A 142 0.49 -15.04 41.58
N VAL A 143 1.62 -15.73 41.43
CA VAL A 143 1.99 -16.32 40.14
C VAL A 143 0.95 -17.34 39.68
N LYS A 144 0.46 -18.19 40.59
CA LYS A 144 -0.48 -19.27 40.27
C LYS A 144 -1.92 -18.77 40.07
N ASP A 145 -2.39 -17.89 40.92
CA ASP A 145 -3.80 -17.50 40.99
C ASP A 145 -4.10 -16.27 40.12
N GLU A 146 -3.10 -15.43 39.82
CA GLU A 146 -3.29 -14.21 39.03
C GLU A 146 -2.58 -14.29 37.66
N ASN A 147 -1.27 -14.50 37.65
CA ASN A 147 -0.50 -14.43 36.40
C ASN A 147 -0.85 -15.58 35.44
N PHE A 148 -1.01 -16.80 35.95
CA PHE A 148 -1.28 -17.97 35.11
C PHE A 148 -2.64 -17.88 34.39
N PRO A 149 -3.76 -17.50 35.03
CA PRO A 149 -5.01 -17.23 34.33
C PRO A 149 -4.92 -16.12 33.28
N ILE A 150 -4.17 -15.04 33.56
CA ILE A 150 -3.97 -13.94 32.61
C ILE A 150 -3.25 -14.44 31.35
N VAL A 151 -2.17 -15.20 31.53
CA VAL A 151 -1.42 -15.77 30.39
C VAL A 151 -2.32 -16.67 29.55
N ASN A 152 -3.10 -17.55 30.17
CA ASN A 152 -4.03 -18.42 29.44
C ASN A 152 -5.13 -17.62 28.71
N GLN A 153 -5.62 -16.54 29.31
CA GLN A 153 -6.60 -15.67 28.67
C GLN A 153 -6.01 -14.94 27.46
N VAL A 154 -4.77 -14.43 27.57
CA VAL A 154 -4.07 -13.80 26.46
C VAL A 154 -3.81 -14.81 25.35
N ASP A 155 -3.36 -16.01 25.69
CA ASP A 155 -3.13 -17.09 24.72
C ASP A 155 -4.41 -17.42 23.94
N ALA A 156 -5.54 -17.61 24.64
CA ALA A 156 -6.83 -17.83 23.98
C ALA A 156 -7.24 -16.68 23.06
N ARG A 157 -6.94 -15.42 23.44
CA ARG A 157 -7.22 -14.25 22.59
C ARG A 157 -6.35 -14.22 21.34
N VAL A 158 -5.06 -14.56 21.47
CA VAL A 158 -4.13 -14.64 20.33
C VAL A 158 -4.58 -15.74 19.37
N GLN A 159 -4.94 -16.91 19.89
CA GLN A 159 -5.46 -18.02 19.08
C GLN A 159 -6.74 -17.63 18.32
N ASN A 160 -7.69 -16.94 18.97
CA ASN A 160 -8.89 -16.47 18.29
C ASN A 160 -8.58 -15.42 17.20
N PHE A 161 -7.63 -14.51 17.46
CA PHE A 161 -7.18 -13.54 16.45
C PHE A 161 -6.58 -14.26 15.24
N GLU A 162 -5.71 -15.23 15.46
CA GLU A 162 -5.07 -16.02 14.39
C GLU A 162 -6.12 -16.72 13.52
N ILE A 163 -7.12 -17.35 14.14
CA ILE A 163 -8.22 -18.01 13.42
C ILE A 163 -9.01 -17.01 12.55
N GLN A 164 -9.36 -15.84 13.09
CA GLN A 164 -10.10 -14.83 12.33
C GLN A 164 -9.26 -14.26 11.18
N PHE A 165 -7.98 -13.99 11.43
CA PHE A 165 -7.06 -13.51 10.42
C PHE A 165 -6.94 -14.51 9.26
N LEU A 166 -6.72 -15.79 9.57
CA LEU A 166 -6.63 -16.84 8.56
C LEU A 166 -7.93 -16.99 7.76
N LYS A 167 -9.09 -16.85 8.40
CA LYS A 167 -10.39 -16.89 7.73
C LYS A 167 -10.55 -15.73 6.74
N GLU A 168 -10.21 -14.51 7.14
CA GLU A 168 -10.29 -13.34 6.27
C GLU A 168 -9.28 -13.42 5.12
N ALA A 169 -8.05 -13.89 5.39
CA ALA A 169 -7.04 -14.12 4.37
C ALA A 169 -7.50 -15.16 3.33
N ALA A 170 -8.14 -16.25 3.77
CA ALA A 170 -8.69 -17.25 2.86
C ALA A 170 -9.80 -16.68 1.97
N LYS A 171 -10.69 -15.84 2.53
CA LYS A 171 -11.72 -15.14 1.77
C LYS A 171 -11.11 -14.19 0.74
N PHE A 172 -10.14 -13.38 1.14
CA PHE A 172 -9.42 -12.46 0.26
C PHE A 172 -8.76 -13.17 -0.93
N VAL A 173 -8.08 -14.30 -0.68
CA VAL A 173 -7.48 -15.12 -1.74
C VAL A 173 -8.54 -15.66 -2.70
N GLY A 174 -9.71 -16.06 -2.19
CA GLY A 174 -10.84 -16.50 -3.01
C GLY A 174 -11.40 -15.40 -3.92
N ASP A 175 -11.61 -14.21 -3.36
CA ASP A 175 -12.12 -13.04 -4.08
C ASP A 175 -11.12 -12.61 -5.16
N PHE A 176 -9.83 -12.53 -4.83
CA PHE A 176 -8.77 -12.18 -5.77
C PHE A 176 -8.68 -13.17 -6.95
N LYS A 177 -8.81 -14.47 -6.67
CA LYS A 177 -8.82 -15.50 -7.72
C LYS A 177 -10.03 -15.34 -8.65
N SER A 178 -11.18 -14.94 -8.13
CA SER A 178 -12.38 -14.67 -8.93
C SER A 178 -12.18 -13.43 -9.80
N LEU A 179 -11.62 -12.36 -9.23
CA LEU A 179 -11.31 -11.13 -9.96
C LEU A 179 -10.29 -11.35 -11.09
N ALA A 180 -9.26 -12.17 -10.86
CA ALA A 180 -8.28 -12.51 -11.90
C ALA A 180 -8.94 -13.19 -13.11
N LYS A 181 -9.87 -14.13 -12.87
CA LYS A 181 -10.63 -14.79 -13.95
C LYS A 181 -11.50 -13.81 -14.71
N GLU A 182 -12.20 -12.93 -14.01
CA GLU A 182 -13.03 -11.90 -14.63
C GLU A 182 -12.19 -10.96 -15.50
N ALA A 183 -10.99 -10.58 -15.05
CA ALA A 183 -10.05 -9.78 -15.82
C ALA A 183 -9.60 -10.49 -17.11
N ASP A 184 -9.27 -11.78 -17.04
CA ASP A 184 -8.89 -12.59 -18.20
C ASP A 184 -10.02 -12.74 -19.23
N GLU A 185 -11.25 -12.97 -18.75
CA GLU A 185 -12.45 -13.02 -19.60
C GLU A 185 -12.72 -11.67 -20.26
N SER A 186 -12.60 -10.58 -19.50
CA SER A 186 -12.75 -9.21 -20.01
C SER A 186 -11.69 -8.89 -21.07
N LEU A 187 -10.43 -9.28 -20.83
CA LEU A 187 -9.35 -9.10 -21.80
C LEU A 187 -9.63 -9.83 -23.12
N THR A 188 -10.17 -11.05 -23.04
CA THR A 188 -10.54 -11.83 -24.23
C THR A 188 -11.68 -11.16 -25.01
N LYS A 189 -12.71 -10.68 -24.31
CA LYS A 189 -13.81 -9.92 -24.94
C LYS A 189 -13.33 -8.64 -25.59
N HIS A 190 -12.41 -7.91 -24.94
CA HIS A 190 -11.83 -6.68 -25.47
C HIS A 190 -11.08 -6.92 -26.78
N LYS A 191 -10.20 -7.93 -26.83
CA LYS A 191 -9.48 -8.31 -28.05
C LYS A 191 -10.42 -8.72 -29.20
N ALA A 192 -11.49 -9.44 -28.88
CA ALA A 192 -12.49 -9.82 -29.89
C ALA A 192 -13.21 -8.60 -30.46
N LEU A 193 -13.55 -7.64 -29.60
CA LEU A 193 -14.18 -6.38 -30.01
C LEU A 193 -13.25 -5.52 -30.87
N GLU A 194 -11.97 -5.44 -30.51
CA GLU A 194 -10.94 -4.73 -31.27
C GLU A 194 -10.83 -5.29 -32.70
N LEU A 195 -10.75 -6.61 -32.84
CA LEU A 195 -10.72 -7.27 -34.16
C LEU A 195 -11.98 -6.99 -34.99
N GLU A 196 -13.15 -6.99 -34.36
CA GLU A 196 -14.41 -6.69 -35.05
C GLU A 196 -14.47 -5.23 -35.53
N ILE A 197 -13.99 -4.28 -34.71
CA ILE A 197 -13.86 -2.87 -35.10
C ILE A 197 -12.92 -2.72 -36.30
N GLU A 198 -11.74 -3.36 -36.27
CA GLU A 198 -10.81 -3.33 -37.41
C GLU A 198 -11.44 -3.91 -38.68
N ARG A 199 -12.17 -5.03 -38.56
CA ARG A 199 -12.89 -5.66 -39.67
C ARG A 199 -13.95 -4.74 -40.26
N LEU A 200 -14.73 -4.08 -39.41
CA LEU A 200 -15.76 -3.11 -39.83
C LEU A 200 -15.13 -1.90 -40.51
N LEU A 201 -14.07 -1.33 -39.94
CA LEU A 201 -13.35 -0.20 -40.55
C LEU A 201 -12.81 -0.56 -41.94
N ARG A 202 -12.21 -1.74 -42.09
CA ARG A 202 -11.73 -2.23 -43.40
C ARG A 202 -12.86 -2.40 -44.41
N SER A 203 -14.02 -2.87 -43.97
CA SER A 203 -15.22 -2.99 -44.82
C SER A 203 -15.75 -1.63 -45.27
N VAL A 204 -15.84 -0.66 -44.35
CA VAL A 204 -16.34 0.70 -44.65
C VAL A 204 -15.44 1.39 -45.66
N VAL A 205 -14.12 1.39 -45.43
CA VAL A 205 -13.15 1.96 -46.38
C VAL A 205 -13.26 1.31 -47.76
N SER A 206 -13.50 0.00 -47.83
CA SER A 206 -13.69 -0.70 -49.11
C SER A 206 -14.99 -0.29 -49.82
N GLN A 207 -16.08 -0.09 -49.09
CA GLN A 207 -17.35 0.39 -49.65
C GLN A 207 -17.23 1.82 -50.20
N ASP A 208 -16.54 2.70 -49.48
CA ASP A 208 -16.31 4.07 -49.93
C ASP A 208 -15.51 4.11 -51.24
N ILE A 209 -14.46 3.28 -51.35
CA ILE A 209 -13.68 3.15 -52.59
C ILE A 209 -14.57 2.66 -53.75
N ILE A 210 -15.40 1.63 -53.54
CA ILE A 210 -16.33 1.12 -54.55
C ILE A 210 -17.31 2.22 -55.01
N SER A 211 -17.86 2.98 -54.06
CA SER A 211 -18.81 4.07 -54.37
C SER A 211 -18.18 5.17 -55.22
N VAL A 212 -16.94 5.55 -54.93
CA VAL A 212 -16.21 6.56 -55.72
C VAL A 212 -15.94 6.07 -57.14
N VAL A 213 -15.44 4.83 -57.29
CA VAL A 213 -15.14 4.23 -58.60
C VAL A 213 -16.40 4.16 -59.47
N GLN A 214 -17.53 3.71 -58.92
CA GLN A 214 -18.79 3.63 -59.64
C GLN A 214 -19.33 5.00 -60.05
N LYS A 215 -19.20 6.02 -59.18
CA LYS A 215 -19.63 7.39 -59.52
C LYS A 215 -18.82 7.99 -60.66
N SER A 216 -17.50 7.77 -60.69
CA SER A 216 -16.66 8.26 -61.78
C SER A 216 -16.98 7.59 -63.12
N SER A 217 -17.31 6.30 -63.15
CA SER A 217 -17.57 5.60 -64.42
C SER A 217 -18.93 5.93 -65.06
N VAL A 218 -19.93 6.35 -64.28
CA VAL A 218 -21.28 6.67 -64.80
C VAL A 218 -21.31 8.04 -65.50
N VAL A 219 -20.41 8.96 -65.14
CA VAL A 219 -20.31 10.29 -65.77
C VAL A 219 -19.78 10.18 -67.20
N ASP A 220 -18.91 9.22 -67.50
CA ASP A 220 -18.30 9.07 -68.83
C ASP A 220 -19.20 8.40 -69.89
N THR A 221 -20.29 7.73 -69.47
CA THR A 221 -21.22 7.05 -70.41
C THR A 221 -22.37 7.93 -70.89
N SER A 222 -22.49 9.17 -70.40
CA SER A 222 -23.65 10.04 -70.66
C SER A 222 -23.42 11.07 -71.79
N ASN A 223 -22.27 11.02 -72.47
CA ASN A 223 -21.87 11.95 -73.54
C ASN A 223 -21.66 11.27 -74.91
N LEU A 224 -22.30 10.12 -75.17
CA LEU A 224 -22.29 9.46 -76.48
C LEU A 224 -23.69 9.41 -77.11
#